data_AF-A0A2D8BBS2-F1
#
_entry.id   AF-A0A2D8BBS2-F1
#
_cell.length_a   1.000
_cell.length_b   1.000
_cell.length_c   1.000
_cell.angle_alpha   90.00
_cell.angle_beta   90.00
_cell.angle_gamma   90.00
#
_symmetry.space_group_name_H-M   'P 1'
#
loop_
_entity.id
_entity.type
_entity.pdbx_description
1 polymer ?
#
loop_
_entity_poly.entity_id
_entity_poly.type
_entity_poly.pdbx_seq_one_letter_code
_entity_poly.pdbx_strand_id
1 'polypeptide(L)' 'ARAEKKQALFAELAGLVADGTLHARIQASYGIEHVREAVQAASSGARDGKIVIEPNGPSRAAI' A
#
# COMPACT_ATOMS: atom_id res chain seq x y z
N ALA A 1 18.40 7.33 18.47
CA ALA A 1 17.13 7.79 19.09
C ALA A 1 15.92 7.89 18.14
N ARG A 2 15.80 8.85 17.20
CA ARG A 2 14.57 9.00 16.37
C ARG A 2 14.41 7.93 15.29
N ALA A 3 15.52 7.46 14.71
CA ALA A 3 15.53 6.34 13.76
C ALA A 3 15.14 5.03 14.45
N GLU A 4 15.74 4.72 15.60
CA GLU A 4 15.39 3.55 16.43
C GLU A 4 13.90 3.52 16.84
N LYS A 5 13.33 4.67 17.25
CA LYS A 5 11.90 4.76 17.58
C LYS A 5 11.00 4.45 16.37
N LYS A 6 11.37 4.92 15.18
CA LYS A 6 10.64 4.59 13.94
C LYS A 6 10.75 3.11 13.62
N GLN A 7 11.95 2.54 13.76
CA GLN A 7 12.18 1.12 13.49
C GLN A 7 11.38 0.23 14.45
N ALA A 8 11.34 0.57 15.74
CA ALA A 8 10.52 -0.13 16.73
C ALA A 8 9.02 -0.09 16.37
N LEU A 9 8.52 1.10 15.99
CA LEU A 9 7.15 1.26 15.52
C LEU A 9 6.84 0.42 14.27
N PHE A 10 7.73 0.43 13.27
CA PHE A 10 7.53 -0.39 12.07
C PHE A 10 7.56 -1.89 12.36
N ALA A 11 8.40 -2.34 13.30
CA ALA A 11 8.44 -3.73 13.73
C ALA A 11 7.12 -4.17 14.40
N GLU A 12 6.58 -3.32 15.28
CA GLU A 12 5.27 -3.54 15.92
C GLU A 12 4.15 -3.62 14.87
N LEU A 13 4.07 -2.63 13.97
CA LEU A 13 3.07 -2.61 12.90
C LEU A 13 3.20 -3.82 11.96
N ALA A 14 4.42 -4.26 11.65
CA ALA A 14 4.65 -5.45 10.83
C ALA A 14 4.11 -6.72 11.48
N GLY A 15 4.25 -6.85 12.81
CA GLY A 15 3.65 -7.95 13.58
C GLY A 15 2.13 -7.98 13.44
N LEU A 16 1.48 -6.83 13.68
CA LEU A 16 0.02 -6.69 13.56
C LEU A 16 -0.50 -6.94 12.13
N VAL A 17 0.30 -6.63 11.11
CA VAL A 17 -0.05 -6.96 9.72
C VAL A 17 0.08 -8.45 9.46
N ALA A 18 1.13 -9.09 9.98
CA ALA A 18 1.39 -10.51 9.77
C ALA A 18 0.35 -11.41 10.47
N ASP A 19 -0.14 -11.02 11.64
CA ASP A 19 -1.20 -11.76 12.35
C ASP A 19 -2.63 -11.42 11.87
N GLY A 20 -2.78 -10.43 11.00
CA GLY A 20 -4.05 -10.02 10.40
C GLY A 20 -4.87 -9.03 11.24
N THR A 21 -4.41 -8.62 12.42
CA THR A 21 -5.05 -7.59 13.26
C THR A 21 -5.13 -6.25 12.53
N LEU A 22 -4.08 -5.88 11.81
CA LEU A 22 -4.01 -4.67 11.00
C LEU A 22 -4.04 -5.02 9.51
N HIS A 23 -5.09 -4.59 8.81
CA HIS A 23 -5.20 -4.74 7.37
C HIS A 23 -5.50 -3.39 6.69
N ALA A 24 -5.03 -3.25 5.45
CA ALA A 24 -5.32 -2.10 4.62
C ALA A 24 -6.03 -2.56 3.35
N ARG A 25 -7.24 -2.04 3.11
CA ARG A 25 -7.98 -2.32 1.88
C ARG A 25 -7.24 -1.71 0.68
N ILE A 26 -7.02 -2.50 -0.36
CA ILE A 26 -6.56 -2.01 -1.67
C ILE A 26 -7.80 -1.74 -2.51
N GLN A 27 -7.97 -0.50 -2.94
CA GLN A 27 -9.07 -0.09 -3.80
C GLN A 27 -8.77 -0.45 -5.26
N ALA A 28 -7.56 -0.16 -5.71
CA ALA A 28 -7.09 -0.44 -7.07
C ALA A 28 -5.56 -0.51 -7.12
N SER A 29 -5.07 -1.32 -8.07
CA SER A 29 -3.66 -1.38 -8.45
C SER A 29 -3.51 -0.89 -9.88
N TYR A 30 -2.46 -0.11 -10.14
CA TYR A 30 -2.11 0.42 -11.46
C TYR A 30 -0.68 0.03 -11.79
N GLY A 31 -0.42 -0.36 -13.04
CA GLY A 31 0.95 -0.39 -13.53
C GLY A 31 1.55 1.01 -13.56
N ILE A 32 2.89 1.09 -13.54
CA ILE A 32 3.60 2.37 -13.50
C ILE A 32 3.36 3.24 -14.74
N GLU A 33 3.02 2.62 -15.86
CA GLU A 33 2.58 3.27 -17.09
C GLU A 33 1.29 4.08 -16.92
N HIS A 34 0.48 3.75 -15.91
CA HIS A 34 -0.80 4.38 -15.60
C HIS A 34 -0.75 5.28 -14.35
N VAL A 35 0.42 5.87 -14.05
CA VAL A 35 0.62 6.72 -12.86
C VAL A 35 -0.34 7.92 -12.83
N ARG A 36 -0.69 8.47 -13.99
CA ARG A 36 -1.59 9.63 -14.08
C ARG A 36 -2.99 9.24 -13.61
N GLU A 37 -3.50 8.13 -14.10
CA GLU A 37 -4.80 7.55 -13.74
C GLU A 37 -4.82 7.19 -12.25
N ALA A 38 -3.74 6.59 -11.75
CA ALA A 38 -3.59 6.24 -10.33
C ALA A 38 -3.70 7.48 -9.41
N VAL A 39 -3.04 8.58 -9.78
CA VAL A 39 -3.09 9.84 -9.00
C VAL A 39 -4.46 10.50 -9.07
N GLN A 40 -5.13 10.46 -10.23
CA GLN A 40 -6.51 10.95 -10.37
C GLN A 40 -7.47 10.13 -9.51
N ALA A 41 -7.36 8.80 -9.55
CA ALA A 41 -8.16 7.90 -8.72
C ALA A 41 -7.94 8.18 -7.22
N ALA A 42 -6.68 8.37 -6.80
CA ALA A 42 -6.35 8.72 -5.41
C ALA A 42 -6.92 10.09 -4.98
N SER A 43 -7.03 11.04 -5.91
CA SER A 43 -7.54 12.40 -5.64
C SER A 43 -9.07 12.49 -5.68
N SER A 44 -9.75 11.53 -6.31
CA SER A 44 -11.21 11.52 -6.52
C SER A 44 -12.05 11.35 -5.23
N GLY A 45 -11.39 11.19 -4.07
CA GLY A 45 -12.03 11.39 -2.76
C GLY A 45 -12.91 10.24 -2.26
N ALA A 46 -13.14 9.18 -3.05
CA ALA A 46 -13.81 7.98 -2.56
C ALA A 46 -12.85 7.17 -1.69
N ARG A 47 -13.04 7.23 -0.36
CA ARG A 47 -12.18 6.61 0.68
C ARG A 47 -12.31 5.09 0.77
N ASP A 48 -12.25 4.39 -0.36
CA ASP A 48 -12.51 2.95 -0.40
C ASP A 48 -11.23 2.10 -0.41
N GLY A 49 -10.08 2.72 -0.12
CA GLY A 49 -8.84 1.99 0.12
C GLY A 49 -7.60 2.71 -0.39
N LYS A 50 -6.49 1.97 -0.43
CA LYS A 50 -5.21 2.40 -0.98
C LYS A 50 -5.19 2.20 -2.49
N ILE A 51 -4.62 3.16 -3.19
CA ILE A 51 -4.19 3.01 -4.58
C ILE A 51 -2.73 2.55 -4.56
N VAL A 52 -2.44 1.43 -5.22
CA VAL A 52 -1.10 0.84 -5.31
C VAL A 52 -0.58 1.01 -6.73
N ILE A 53 0.70 1.37 -6.87
CA ILE A 53 1.38 1.40 -8.15
C ILE A 53 2.39 0.26 -8.18
N GLU A 54 2.33 -0.57 -9.21
CA GLU A 54 3.18 -1.72 -9.40
C GLU A 54 4.24 -1.40 -10.47
N PRO A 55 5.53 -1.28 -10.08
CA PRO A 55 6.59 -0.87 -11.01
C PRO A 55 6.87 -1.87 -12.15
N ASN A 56 6.42 -3.13 -12.02
CA ASN A 56 6.67 -4.20 -13.01
C ASN A 56 5.37 -4.93 -13.46
N GLY A 57 4.20 -4.30 -13.34
CA GLY A 57 2.90 -4.95 -13.60
C GLY A 57 2.40 -5.83 -12.43
N PRO A 58 1.30 -6.60 -12.60
CA PRO A 58 0.65 -7.34 -11.53
C PRO A 58 1.65 -8.20 -10.75
N SER A 59 1.61 -8.08 -9.42
CA SER A 59 2.45 -8.89 -8.53
C SER A 59 2.46 -10.35 -8.95
N ARG A 60 3.67 -10.91 -9.12
CA ARG A 60 3.90 -12.32 -9.51
C ARG A 60 3.25 -13.34 -8.56
N ALA A 61 2.75 -12.91 -7.40
CA ALA A 61 1.95 -13.74 -6.49
C ALA A 61 0.49 -13.97 -6.96
N ALA A 62 0.06 -13.32 -8.06
CA ALA A 62 -1.29 -13.41 -8.61
C ALA A 62 -1.40 -14.26 -9.90
N ILE A 63 -0.35 -15.00 -10.27
CA ILE A 63 -0.31 -15.97 -11.40
C ILE A 63 -0.06 -17.38 -10.90
#